data_AF-A0A6B3NT80-F1
#
_entry.id   AF-A0A6B3NT80-F1
#
_cell.length_a   1.000
_cell.length_b   1.000
_cell.length_c   1.000
_cell.angle_alpha   90.00
_cell.angle_beta   90.00
_cell.angle_gamma   90.00
#
_symmetry.space_group_name_H-M   'P 1'
#
loop_
_entity.id
_entity.type
_entity.pdbx_description
1 polymer ?
#
loop_
_entity_poly.entity_id
_entity_poly.type
_entity_poly.pdbx_seq_one_letter_code
_entity_poly.pdbx_strand_id
1 'polypeptide(L)'
;MHHSQKPVALAAYAAVNPTFAAGRFPGYTLIDLVEKMPCLDGTENAALAMVCRIPAPIFESAAHRGEKFGSVAWDIVRKYQLDACFTKARPYGSEGSHYTMRPCGYDYDRSEPLPEALKAMRSSYRKMTNVQRVMVLTLLHLYSQGTDDFYLKGGCPTKISAAEALRLLRADGDALKLWGYLVTHYAGW
;
A
#
# COMPACT_ATOMS: atom_id res chain seq x y z
N MET A 1 12.20 -12.95 17.30
CA MET A 1 11.88 -12.18 16.08
C MET A 1 12.18 -10.73 16.34
N HIS A 2 13.17 -10.16 15.65
CA HIS A 2 13.37 -8.71 15.65
C HIS A 2 12.12 -8.02 15.05
N HIS A 3 11.86 -6.77 15.45
CA HIS A 3 10.69 -6.03 14.94
C HIS A 3 10.70 -5.87 13.41
N SER A 4 11.88 -5.88 12.76
CA SER A 4 12.05 -5.85 11.30
C SER A 4 11.53 -7.11 10.59
N GLN A 5 11.56 -8.27 11.26
CA GLN A 5 11.18 -9.56 10.67
C GLN A 5 9.66 -9.82 10.70
N LYS A 6 8.89 -8.98 11.40
CA LYS A 6 7.45 -9.17 11.58
C LYS A 6 6.67 -9.15 10.26
N PRO A 7 6.91 -8.23 9.31
CA PRO A 7 6.22 -8.21 8.01
C PRO A 7 6.40 -9.50 7.20
N VAL A 8 7.64 -9.98 7.10
CA VAL A 8 7.99 -11.19 6.33
C VAL A 8 7.40 -12.44 6.97
N ALA A 9 7.54 -12.59 8.29
CA ALA A 9 6.97 -13.72 9.02
C ALA A 9 5.45 -13.76 8.91
N LEU A 10 4.78 -12.61 9.03
CA LEU A 10 3.34 -12.50 8.84
C LEU A 10 2.95 -12.88 7.42
N ALA A 11 3.64 -12.36 6.40
CA ALA A 11 3.34 -12.69 5.02
C ALA A 11 3.50 -14.17 4.72
N ALA A 12 4.59 -14.78 5.20
CA ALA A 12 4.83 -16.21 5.06
C ALA A 12 3.75 -17.05 5.76
N TYR A 13 3.40 -16.73 7.01
CA TYR A 13 2.33 -17.47 7.70
C TYR A 13 0.96 -17.27 7.07
N ALA A 14 0.62 -16.05 6.63
CA ALA A 14 -0.65 -15.79 5.95
C ALA A 14 -0.74 -16.51 4.59
N ALA A 15 0.40 -16.72 3.92
CA ALA A 15 0.48 -17.50 2.69
C ALA A 15 0.31 -19.02 2.92
N VAL A 16 0.47 -19.52 4.14
CA VAL A 16 0.20 -20.94 4.46
C VAL A 16 -1.18 -21.10 5.09
N ASN A 17 -1.45 -20.35 6.16
CA ASN A 17 -2.70 -20.40 6.92
C ASN A 17 -3.01 -19.00 7.52
N PRO A 18 -3.94 -18.25 6.91
CA PRO A 18 -4.35 -16.92 7.39
C PRO A 18 -4.89 -16.90 8.83
N THR A 19 -5.63 -17.93 9.23
CA THR A 19 -6.19 -18.05 10.59
C THR A 19 -5.08 -18.22 11.62
N PHE A 20 -4.10 -19.07 11.33
CA PHE A 20 -2.91 -19.23 12.16
C PHE A 20 -2.11 -17.92 12.25
N ALA A 21 -1.91 -17.23 11.12
CA ALA A 21 -1.21 -15.95 11.08
C ALA A 21 -1.91 -14.90 11.95
N ALA A 22 -3.23 -14.79 11.85
CA ALA A 22 -4.03 -13.88 12.68
C ALA A 22 -3.93 -14.21 14.18
N GLY A 23 -3.92 -15.50 14.53
CA GLY A 23 -3.69 -15.94 15.91
C GLY A 23 -2.28 -15.64 16.41
N ARG A 24 -1.26 -15.70 15.54
CA ARG A 24 0.14 -15.44 15.89
C ARG A 24 0.48 -13.95 16.00
N PHE A 25 -0.22 -13.11 15.23
CA PHE A 25 -0.07 -11.66 15.18
C PHE A 25 -1.42 -10.95 15.48
N PRO A 26 -1.97 -11.15 16.68
CA PRO A 26 -3.26 -10.55 17.04
C PRO A 26 -3.14 -9.03 17.05
N GLY A 27 -4.12 -8.36 16.46
CA GLY A 27 -4.18 -6.89 16.39
C GLY A 27 -3.22 -6.24 15.40
N TYR A 28 -2.38 -7.00 14.69
CA TYR A 28 -1.49 -6.45 13.68
C TYR A 28 -2.26 -6.06 12.41
N THR A 29 -2.30 -4.77 12.10
CA THR A 29 -3.09 -4.21 11.01
C THR A 29 -2.31 -4.13 9.71
N LEU A 30 -3.02 -3.95 8.59
CA LEU A 30 -2.41 -3.66 7.29
C LEU A 30 -1.53 -2.41 7.34
N ILE A 31 -1.92 -1.40 8.10
CA ILE A 31 -1.15 -0.16 8.25
C ILE A 31 0.18 -0.46 8.95
N ASP A 32 0.14 -1.19 10.08
CA ASP A 32 1.35 -1.64 10.79
C ASP A 32 2.29 -2.46 9.90
N LEU A 33 1.72 -3.22 8.96
CA LEU A 33 2.48 -3.99 7.97
C LEU A 33 3.18 -3.06 6.97
N VAL A 34 2.43 -2.15 6.35
CA VAL A 34 2.91 -1.25 5.30
C VAL A 34 3.97 -0.27 5.82
N GLU A 35 3.78 0.30 7.01
CA GLU A 35 4.73 1.23 7.64
C GLU A 35 6.09 0.58 7.95
N LYS A 36 6.15 -0.75 8.06
CA LYS A 36 7.39 -1.49 8.29
C LYS A 36 8.11 -1.93 7.03
N MET A 37 7.50 -1.75 5.85
CA MET A 37 8.11 -2.14 4.57
C MET A 37 9.44 -1.42 4.27
N PRO A 38 9.61 -0.11 4.55
CA PRO A 38 10.89 0.56 4.35
C PRO A 38 12.02 0.02 5.25
N CYS A 39 11.69 -0.66 6.34
CA CYS A 39 12.66 -1.20 7.29
C CYS A 39 13.20 -2.58 6.90
N LEU A 40 12.70 -3.18 5.81
CA LEU A 40 13.11 -4.51 5.39
C LEU A 40 14.51 -4.48 4.76
N ASP A 41 15.38 -5.39 5.19
CA ASP A 41 16.67 -5.61 4.54
C ASP A 41 16.52 -6.35 3.19
N GLY A 42 17.63 -6.59 2.49
CA GLY A 42 17.61 -7.27 1.20
C GLY A 42 17.11 -8.71 1.27
N THR A 43 17.42 -9.43 2.34
CA THR A 43 16.98 -10.82 2.57
C THR A 43 15.48 -10.85 2.86
N GLU A 44 15.02 -9.93 3.71
CA GLU A 44 13.61 -9.76 4.05
C GLU A 44 12.77 -9.38 2.81
N ASN A 45 13.28 -8.50 1.95
CA ASN A 45 12.63 -8.16 0.67
C ASN A 45 12.58 -9.34 -0.30
N ALA A 46 13.66 -10.13 -0.42
CA ALA A 46 13.67 -11.33 -1.25
C ALA A 46 12.67 -12.39 -0.74
N ALA A 47 12.58 -12.57 0.57
CA ALA A 47 11.59 -13.46 1.18
C ALA A 47 10.15 -12.99 0.93
N LEU A 48 9.87 -11.69 1.08
CA LEU A 48 8.56 -11.12 0.76
C LEU A 48 8.19 -11.28 -0.72
N ALA A 49 9.15 -11.09 -1.62
CA ALA A 49 8.99 -11.30 -3.05
C ALA A 49 8.57 -12.74 -3.39
N MET A 50 9.23 -13.74 -2.77
CA MET A 50 8.85 -15.15 -2.92
C MET A 50 7.41 -15.40 -2.47
N VAL A 51 7.01 -14.87 -1.32
CA VAL A 51 5.63 -14.98 -0.82
C VAL A 51 4.63 -14.36 -1.81
N CYS A 52 4.98 -13.21 -2.38
CA CYS A 52 4.14 -12.51 -3.36
C CYS A 52 4.21 -13.10 -4.77
N ARG A 53 5.02 -14.15 -4.99
CA ARG A 53 5.25 -14.81 -6.29
C ARG A 53 5.77 -13.85 -7.37
N ILE A 54 6.71 -12.99 -6.96
CA ILE A 54 7.44 -12.08 -7.85
C ILE A 54 8.94 -12.39 -7.75
N PRO A 55 9.75 -12.02 -8.76
CA PRO A 55 11.20 -12.10 -8.66
C PRO A 55 11.73 -11.29 -7.48
N ALA A 56 12.83 -11.75 -6.87
CA ALA A 56 13.53 -10.95 -5.88
C ALA A 56 13.91 -9.60 -6.51
N PRO A 57 13.63 -8.47 -5.82
CA PRO A 57 13.84 -7.16 -6.40
C PRO A 57 15.34 -6.90 -6.57
N ILE A 58 15.73 -6.49 -7.77
CA ILE A 58 17.07 -6.01 -8.08
C ILE A 58 16.94 -4.53 -8.41
N PHE A 59 17.69 -3.68 -7.71
CA PHE A 59 17.63 -2.24 -7.89
C PHE A 59 18.90 -1.76 -8.59
N GLU A 60 18.81 -1.51 -9.90
CA GLU A 60 19.93 -0.96 -10.68
C GLU A 60 20.31 0.46 -10.23
N SER A 61 19.31 1.26 -9.83
CA SER A 61 19.49 2.58 -9.25
C SER A 61 18.25 2.99 -8.44
N ALA A 62 18.39 4.02 -7.61
CA ALA A 62 17.26 4.62 -6.89
C ALA A 62 16.19 5.17 -7.85
N ALA A 63 16.62 5.74 -8.99
CA ALA A 63 15.72 6.27 -10.01
C ALA A 63 14.88 5.15 -10.66
N HIS A 64 15.51 4.06 -11.10
CA HIS A 64 14.81 2.90 -11.66
C HIS A 64 13.82 2.32 -10.64
N ARG A 65 14.25 2.15 -9.37
CA ARG A 65 13.38 1.68 -8.29
C ARG A 65 12.13 2.57 -8.15
N GLY A 66 12.30 3.89 -8.13
CA GLY A 66 11.20 4.85 -8.06
C GLY A 66 10.27 4.81 -9.26
N GLU A 67 10.81 4.70 -10.47
CA GLU A 67 10.01 4.60 -11.69
C GLU A 67 9.16 3.33 -11.68
N LYS A 68 9.74 2.19 -11.29
CA LYS A 68 9.01 0.93 -11.15
C LYS A 68 7.90 1.03 -10.10
N PHE A 69 8.20 1.61 -8.94
CA PHE A 69 7.21 1.87 -7.90
C PHE A 69 6.04 2.72 -8.42
N GLY A 70 6.34 3.86 -9.07
CA GLY A 70 5.33 4.75 -9.62
C GLY A 70 4.47 4.11 -10.71
N SER A 71 5.09 3.33 -11.61
CA SER A 71 4.38 2.56 -12.64
C SER A 71 3.40 1.58 -12.02
N VAL A 72 3.85 0.79 -11.03
CA VAL A 72 3.03 -0.23 -10.36
C VAL A 72 1.90 0.43 -9.55
N ALA A 73 2.16 1.55 -8.88
CA ALA A 73 1.14 2.31 -8.17
C ALA A 73 0.02 2.74 -9.13
N TRP A 74 0.36 3.28 -10.29
CA TRP A 74 -0.62 3.66 -11.30
C TRP A 74 -1.32 2.47 -11.96
N ASP A 75 -0.63 1.33 -12.14
CA ASP A 75 -1.26 0.09 -12.60
C ASP A 75 -2.33 -0.39 -11.62
N ILE A 76 -2.06 -0.30 -10.31
CA ILE A 76 -3.04 -0.62 -9.27
C ILE A 76 -4.24 0.32 -9.34
N VAL A 77 -4.01 1.64 -9.44
CA VAL A 77 -5.10 2.62 -9.54
C VAL A 77 -6.01 2.31 -10.73
N ARG A 78 -5.42 2.07 -11.91
CA ARG A 78 -6.18 1.74 -13.13
C ARG A 78 -6.90 0.40 -13.02
N LYS A 79 -6.20 -0.65 -12.61
CA LYS A 79 -6.75 -2.02 -12.58
C LYS A 79 -7.90 -2.16 -11.59
N TYR A 80 -7.79 -1.51 -10.43
CA TYR A 80 -8.79 -1.58 -9.37
C TYR A 80 -9.74 -0.38 -9.35
N GLN A 81 -9.66 0.52 -10.35
CA GLN A 81 -10.54 1.68 -10.52
C GLN A 81 -10.56 2.59 -9.27
N LEU A 82 -9.38 3.01 -8.82
CA LEU A 82 -9.19 3.77 -7.58
C LEU A 82 -9.13 5.28 -7.79
N ASP A 83 -9.57 5.79 -8.95
CA ASP A 83 -9.49 7.21 -9.34
C ASP A 83 -10.31 8.13 -8.40
N ALA A 84 -11.31 7.58 -7.71
CA ALA A 84 -12.02 8.32 -6.67
C ALA A 84 -11.18 8.61 -5.40
N CYS A 85 -10.05 7.90 -5.24
CA CYS A 85 -9.14 8.04 -4.10
C CYS A 85 -7.78 8.64 -4.49
N PHE A 86 -7.37 8.56 -5.75
CA PHE A 86 -6.08 9.04 -6.21
C PHE A 86 -6.20 9.83 -7.51
N THR A 87 -5.45 10.92 -7.60
CA THR A 87 -5.40 11.80 -8.76
C THR A 87 -3.96 12.02 -9.22
N LYS A 88 -3.82 12.47 -10.47
CA LYS A 88 -2.54 12.84 -11.04
C LYS A 88 -2.27 14.32 -10.74
N ALA A 89 -1.17 14.60 -10.06
CA ALA A 89 -0.68 15.94 -9.79
C ALA A 89 0.62 16.19 -10.57
N ARG A 90 1.01 17.47 -10.65
CA ARG A 90 2.37 17.82 -11.11
C ARG A 90 3.38 17.25 -10.12
N PRO A 91 4.50 16.67 -10.60
CA PRO A 91 5.54 16.19 -9.70
C PRO A 91 6.10 17.37 -8.89
N TYR A 92 6.28 17.16 -7.58
CA TYR A 92 6.92 18.14 -6.71
C TYR A 92 8.41 17.80 -6.55
N GLY A 93 9.28 18.74 -6.91
CA GLY A 93 10.74 18.64 -6.71
C GLY A 93 11.50 17.83 -7.75
N SER A 94 11.18 16.55 -7.94
CA SER A 94 11.99 15.61 -8.75
C SER A 94 11.21 14.95 -9.89
N GLU A 95 11.92 14.56 -10.94
CA GLU A 95 11.39 13.83 -12.09
C GLU A 95 11.15 12.35 -11.72
N GLY A 96 9.89 11.93 -11.74
CA GLY A 96 9.51 10.55 -11.47
C GLY A 96 8.00 10.36 -11.39
N SER A 97 7.48 9.32 -12.05
CA SER A 97 6.04 9.01 -12.07
C SER A 97 5.46 8.79 -10.67
N HIS A 98 6.25 8.32 -9.71
CA HIS A 98 5.88 8.18 -8.31
C HIS A 98 5.64 9.51 -7.60
N TYR A 99 6.15 10.65 -8.07
CA TYR A 99 5.79 11.96 -7.54
C TYR A 99 4.49 12.52 -8.12
N THR A 100 3.91 11.84 -9.11
CA THR A 100 2.72 12.33 -9.82
C THR A 100 1.41 11.82 -9.24
N MET A 101 1.42 10.83 -8.34
CA MET A 101 0.20 10.34 -7.71
C MET A 101 -0.02 11.05 -6.37
N ARG A 102 -1.26 11.50 -6.13
CA ARG A 102 -1.65 12.13 -4.87
C ARG A 102 -3.03 11.63 -4.42
N PRO A 103 -3.26 11.44 -3.12
CA PRO A 103 -4.60 11.22 -2.59
C PRO A 103 -5.55 12.37 -2.94
N CYS A 104 -6.81 12.06 -3.28
CA CYS A 104 -7.85 13.05 -3.50
C CYS A 104 -8.25 13.78 -2.19
N GLY A 105 -8.89 14.94 -2.31
CA GLY A 105 -9.39 15.68 -1.14
C GLY A 105 -8.45 16.75 -0.58
N TYR A 106 -7.35 17.02 -1.27
CA TYR A 106 -6.40 18.07 -0.92
C TYR A 106 -5.96 18.81 -2.19
N ASP A 107 -5.91 20.13 -2.13
CA ASP A 107 -5.30 20.99 -3.13
C ASP A 107 -3.80 21.11 -2.80
N TYR A 108 -2.97 20.42 -3.57
CA TYR A 108 -1.52 20.37 -3.35
C TYR A 108 -0.80 21.63 -3.83
N ASP A 109 -1.43 22.43 -4.70
CA ASP A 109 -0.85 23.70 -5.15
C ASP A 109 -1.08 24.79 -4.09
N ARG A 110 -2.25 24.77 -3.43
CA ARG A 110 -2.61 25.72 -2.36
C ARG A 110 -2.31 25.24 -0.96
N SER A 111 -1.98 23.97 -0.79
CA SER A 111 -1.83 23.32 0.52
C SER A 111 -3.10 23.40 1.39
N GLU A 112 -4.27 23.19 0.78
CA GLU A 112 -5.58 23.34 1.45
C GLU A 112 -6.46 22.08 1.31
N PRO A 113 -7.22 21.69 2.35
CA PRO A 113 -8.24 20.66 2.23
C PRO A 113 -9.35 21.02 1.25
N LEU A 114 -9.86 20.02 0.53
CA LEU A 114 -11.02 20.15 -0.35
C LEU A 114 -12.20 19.34 0.24
N PRO A 115 -13.12 19.96 1.02
CA PRO A 115 -14.12 19.23 1.79
C PRO A 115 -15.04 18.33 0.95
N GLU A 116 -15.53 18.82 -0.20
CA GLU A 116 -16.41 18.03 -1.07
C GLU A 116 -15.67 16.87 -1.72
N ALA A 117 -14.41 17.05 -2.11
CA ALA A 117 -13.58 15.97 -2.65
C ALA A 117 -13.26 14.91 -1.57
N LEU A 118 -12.98 15.31 -0.32
CA LEU A 118 -12.83 14.38 0.80
C LEU A 118 -14.12 13.58 1.05
N LYS A 119 -15.27 14.26 1.02
CA LYS A 119 -16.58 13.62 1.19
C LYS A 119 -16.84 12.60 0.09
N ALA A 120 -16.55 12.94 -1.16
CA ALA A 120 -16.67 12.05 -2.31
C ALA A 120 -15.72 10.85 -2.22
N MET A 121 -14.45 11.08 -1.88
CA MET A 121 -13.44 10.03 -1.67
C MET A 121 -13.89 9.04 -0.58
N ARG A 122 -14.27 9.55 0.60
CA ARG A 122 -14.74 8.72 1.72
C ARG A 122 -15.99 7.92 1.38
N SER A 123 -16.93 8.53 0.65
CA SER A 123 -18.14 7.86 0.16
C SER A 123 -17.79 6.71 -0.78
N SER A 124 -16.86 6.93 -1.70
CA SER A 124 -16.38 5.93 -2.65
C SER A 124 -15.65 4.79 -1.95
N TYR A 125 -14.72 5.11 -1.05
CA TYR A 125 -13.99 4.12 -0.26
C TYR A 125 -14.91 3.20 0.56
N ARG A 126 -15.98 3.74 1.16
CA ARG A 126 -16.97 2.94 1.88
C ARG A 126 -17.70 1.94 0.98
N LYS A 127 -17.85 2.23 -0.32
CA LYS A 127 -18.50 1.33 -1.29
C LYS A 127 -17.55 0.33 -1.95
N MET A 128 -16.24 0.51 -1.78
CA MET A 128 -15.23 -0.37 -2.37
C MET A 128 -15.29 -1.79 -1.83
N THR A 129 -14.89 -2.73 -2.68
CA THR A 129 -14.62 -4.12 -2.30
C THR A 129 -13.47 -4.19 -1.29
N ASN A 130 -13.35 -5.32 -0.59
CA ASN A 130 -12.29 -5.48 0.41
C ASN A 130 -10.88 -5.40 -0.21
N VAL A 131 -10.68 -5.94 -1.42
CA VAL A 131 -9.39 -5.86 -2.13
C VAL A 131 -9.05 -4.41 -2.51
N GLN A 132 -10.02 -3.66 -3.03
CA GLN A 132 -9.85 -2.23 -3.32
C GLN A 132 -9.47 -1.44 -2.05
N ARG A 133 -10.12 -1.71 -0.92
CA ARG A 133 -9.78 -1.05 0.36
C ARG A 133 -8.36 -1.37 0.80
N VAL A 134 -7.91 -2.62 0.67
CA VAL A 134 -6.52 -3.00 0.95
C VAL A 134 -5.54 -2.23 0.06
N MET A 135 -5.82 -2.10 -1.24
CA MET A 135 -4.98 -1.35 -2.18
C MET A 135 -4.96 0.15 -1.86
N VAL A 136 -6.12 0.76 -1.58
CA VAL A 136 -6.20 2.18 -1.20
C VAL A 136 -5.44 2.44 0.08
N LEU A 137 -5.64 1.65 1.14
CA LEU A 137 -4.90 1.83 2.39
C LEU A 137 -3.39 1.67 2.19
N THR A 138 -2.98 0.66 1.41
CA THR A 138 -1.55 0.47 1.10
C THR A 138 -0.99 1.71 0.41
N LEU A 139 -1.59 2.16 -0.69
CA LEU A 139 -1.11 3.33 -1.43
C LEU A 139 -1.16 4.61 -0.58
N LEU A 140 -2.23 4.80 0.20
CA LEU A 140 -2.39 5.98 1.04
C LEU A 140 -1.25 6.09 2.07
N HIS A 141 -0.93 5.00 2.77
CA HIS A 141 0.14 5.01 3.78
C HIS A 141 1.55 5.02 3.18
N LEU A 142 1.72 4.62 1.92
CA LEU A 142 3.00 4.78 1.21
C LEU A 142 3.22 6.23 0.72
N TYR A 143 2.14 6.98 0.46
CA TYR A 143 2.20 8.37 -0.04
C TYR A 143 1.96 9.43 1.04
N SER A 144 1.40 9.01 2.18
CA SER A 144 1.10 9.84 3.33
C SER A 144 1.35 8.99 4.59
N GLN A 145 2.63 8.79 4.91
CA GLN A 145 3.03 7.98 6.07
C GLN A 145 2.48 8.52 7.39
N GLY A 146 2.32 7.62 8.36
CA GLY A 146 1.82 7.94 9.69
C GLY A 146 0.31 7.74 9.82
N THR A 147 -0.25 8.30 10.89
CA THR A 147 -1.68 8.15 11.19
C THR A 147 -2.53 8.84 10.14
N ASP A 148 -3.52 8.11 9.59
CA ASP A 148 -4.51 8.71 8.69
C ASP A 148 -5.55 9.51 9.49
N ASP A 149 -5.11 10.70 9.89
CA ASP A 149 -5.94 11.68 10.57
C ASP A 149 -6.54 12.69 9.59
N PHE A 150 -6.61 12.38 8.30
CA PHE A 150 -7.10 13.35 7.32
C PHE A 150 -7.99 12.74 6.26
N TYR A 151 -7.52 11.74 5.52
CA TYR A 151 -8.20 11.25 4.33
C TYR A 151 -9.40 10.35 4.68
N LEU A 152 -9.19 9.26 5.42
CA LEU A 152 -10.25 8.26 5.70
C LEU A 152 -10.83 8.37 7.11
N LYS A 153 -11.11 9.60 7.54
CA LYS A 153 -11.93 9.87 8.75
C LYS A 153 -13.42 9.58 8.54
N GLY A 154 -14.18 9.61 9.64
CA GLY A 154 -15.66 9.57 9.61
C GLY A 154 -16.24 8.20 9.27
N GLY A 155 -15.77 7.16 9.97
CA GLY A 155 -16.31 5.80 9.86
C GLY A 155 -15.88 5.01 8.61
N CYS A 156 -14.82 5.44 7.93
CA CYS A 156 -14.22 4.61 6.88
C CYS A 156 -13.58 3.36 7.52
N PRO A 157 -13.79 2.15 6.97
CA PRO A 157 -13.20 0.94 7.51
C PRO A 157 -11.70 0.88 7.21
N THR A 158 -10.86 1.31 8.15
CA THR A 158 -9.39 1.31 8.02
C THR A 158 -8.70 0.21 8.82
N LYS A 159 -9.39 -0.35 9.82
CA LYS A 159 -8.87 -1.43 10.70
C LYS A 159 -8.97 -2.80 10.01
N ILE A 160 -8.15 -3.01 8.99
CA ILE A 160 -8.01 -4.31 8.31
C ILE A 160 -6.84 -5.07 8.94
N SER A 161 -7.07 -6.31 9.37
CA SER A 161 -5.98 -7.19 9.83
C SER A 161 -5.00 -7.45 8.68
N ALA A 162 -3.70 -7.43 8.95
CA ALA A 162 -2.68 -7.73 7.94
C ALA A 162 -2.84 -9.15 7.36
N ALA A 163 -3.16 -10.14 8.20
CA ALA A 163 -3.38 -11.51 7.75
C ALA A 163 -4.58 -11.62 6.81
N GLU A 164 -5.67 -10.90 7.13
CA GLU A 164 -6.87 -10.83 6.29
C GLU A 164 -6.59 -10.10 4.97
N ALA A 165 -5.84 -8.99 5.02
CA ALA A 165 -5.44 -8.26 3.82
C ALA A 165 -4.67 -9.16 2.85
N LEU A 166 -3.66 -9.88 3.33
CA LEU A 166 -2.89 -10.81 2.49
C LEU A 166 -3.72 -11.98 1.97
N ARG A 167 -4.68 -12.49 2.76
CA ARG A 167 -5.64 -13.50 2.30
C ARG A 167 -6.49 -12.98 1.14
N LEU A 168 -7.01 -11.76 1.26
CA LEU A 168 -7.82 -11.11 0.23
C LEU A 168 -7.00 -10.89 -1.06
N LEU A 169 -5.78 -10.35 -0.93
CA LEU A 169 -4.88 -10.15 -2.07
C LEU A 169 -4.54 -11.47 -2.78
N ARG A 170 -4.33 -12.55 -2.01
CA ARG A 170 -4.07 -13.87 -2.57
C ARG A 170 -5.28 -14.46 -3.30
N ALA A 171 -6.48 -14.25 -2.76
CA ALA A 171 -7.73 -14.77 -3.34
C ALA A 171 -8.06 -14.11 -4.69
N ASP A 172 -7.67 -12.85 -4.89
CA ASP A 172 -7.80 -12.11 -6.17
C ASP A 172 -6.79 -12.61 -7.25
N GLY A 173 -5.73 -13.30 -6.83
CA GLY A 173 -4.71 -13.86 -7.72
C GLY A 173 -3.65 -12.84 -8.15
N ASP A 174 -4.05 -11.79 -8.86
CA ASP A 174 -3.13 -10.77 -9.38
C ASP A 174 -2.79 -9.69 -8.34
N ALA A 175 -3.72 -9.39 -7.43
CA ALA A 175 -3.53 -8.37 -6.41
C ALA A 175 -2.27 -8.60 -5.58
N LEU A 176 -1.99 -9.84 -5.16
CA LEU A 176 -0.82 -10.16 -4.35
C LEU A 176 0.50 -9.82 -5.07
N LYS A 177 0.58 -10.09 -6.38
CA LYS A 177 1.78 -9.80 -7.17
C LYS A 177 1.99 -8.30 -7.32
N LEU A 178 0.94 -7.56 -7.67
CA LEU A 178 0.99 -6.10 -7.82
C LEU A 178 1.33 -5.43 -6.49
N TRP A 179 0.70 -5.87 -5.41
CA TRP A 179 1.02 -5.40 -4.06
C TRP A 179 2.47 -5.71 -3.69
N GLY A 180 2.97 -6.91 -3.98
CA GLY A 180 4.36 -7.29 -3.76
C GLY A 180 5.35 -6.41 -4.52
N TYR A 181 5.08 -6.13 -5.81
CA TYR A 181 5.93 -5.22 -6.59
C TYR A 181 5.90 -3.82 -6.01
N LEU A 182 4.73 -3.33 -5.61
CA LEU A 182 4.57 -2.01 -5.00
C LEU A 182 5.42 -1.86 -3.73
N VAL A 183 5.22 -2.75 -2.75
CA VAL A 183 5.84 -2.59 -1.43
C VAL A 183 7.34 -2.85 -1.43
N THR A 184 7.83 -3.78 -2.27
CA THR A 184 9.28 -4.06 -2.37
C THR A 184 10.04 -2.94 -3.09
N HIS A 185 9.38 -2.20 -3.99
CA HIS A 185 10.01 -1.09 -4.71
C HIS A 185 9.85 0.25 -4.00
N TYR A 186 9.04 0.34 -2.94
CA TYR A 186 8.98 1.54 -2.10
C TYR A 186 10.24 1.69 -1.24
N ALA A 187 10.91 2.84 -1.25
CA ALA A 187 12.12 3.07 -0.44
C ALA A 187 11.94 4.07 0.72
N GLY A 188 10.71 4.37 1.15
CA GLY A 188 10.48 5.22 2.33
C GLY A 188 10.57 6.73 2.09
N TRP A 189 10.02 7.22 0.97
CA TRP A 189 10.18 8.59 0.50
C TRP A 189 9.07 9.49 1.04
#